data_AF-A0A3N0AMU3-F1
#
_entry.id   AF-A0A3N0AMU3-F1
#
_cell.length_a   1.000
_cell.length_b   1.000
_cell.length_c   1.000
_cell.angle_alpha   90.00
_cell.angle_beta   90.00
_cell.angle_gamma   90.00
#
_symmetry.space_group_name_H-M   'P 1'
#
loop_
_entity.id
_entity.type
_entity.pdbx_description
1 polymer ?
#
loop_
_entity_poly.entity_id
_entity_poly.type
_entity_poly.pdbx_seq_one_letter_code
_entity_poly.pdbx_strand_id
1 'polypeptide(L)'
;MSRGCRLVISATPFILPGLWQRCTKKQPPVPGGFFMPIKDPDKRKAAQRKADAKRKGKRTRNWACLLYPESANERWQAILSEMSVKCFVSPLHDKDVWSDYDEADNPEHKAGSPKKAHYHVQFLFSSVKTKEQVEEIAEKLGATNCIQIEDAQAYARYLCHLGCKDKHEYSTDDVLQFGGINYQEFIQSTMDVVKAIAEMEVWCEEQGVTSYARLSAYVRSERPDLYRILVFNGRHLKDVLKAMEWEAKKEAEEDRSSLMEALTLGREATR
;
A
#
# COMPACT_ATOMS: atom_id res chain seq x y z
N MET A 1 -31.44 -43.31 -30.59
CA MET A 1 -32.54 -43.02 -29.62
C MET A 1 -31.90 -42.42 -28.36
N SER A 2 -31.67 -41.12 -28.39
CA SER A 2 -31.07 -40.35 -27.31
C SER A 2 -32.14 -39.99 -26.28
N ARG A 3 -32.00 -40.47 -25.04
CA ARG A 3 -32.84 -40.02 -23.92
C ARG A 3 -32.02 -39.03 -23.09
N GLY A 4 -32.41 -37.76 -23.22
CA GLY A 4 -31.84 -36.64 -22.49
C GLY A 4 -32.12 -36.72 -21.00
N CYS A 5 -31.06 -36.49 -20.22
CA CYS A 5 -31.15 -36.24 -18.79
C CYS A 5 -31.66 -34.80 -18.60
N ARG A 6 -32.95 -34.64 -18.26
CA ARG A 6 -33.49 -33.35 -17.83
C ARG A 6 -33.13 -33.14 -16.36
N LEU A 7 -32.15 -32.28 -16.12
CA LEU A 7 -31.89 -31.72 -14.80
C LEU A 7 -33.01 -30.71 -14.49
N VAL A 8 -33.91 -31.07 -13.56
CA VAL A 8 -34.96 -30.18 -13.06
C VAL A 8 -34.33 -29.25 -12.03
N ILE A 9 -34.05 -28.01 -12.41
CA ILE A 9 -33.65 -26.96 -11.48
C ILE A 9 -34.94 -26.42 -10.86
N SER A 10 -35.26 -26.86 -9.64
CA SER A 10 -36.33 -26.26 -8.83
C SER A 10 -35.82 -24.94 -8.23
N ALA A 11 -36.28 -23.83 -8.78
CA ALA A 11 -36.12 -22.51 -8.17
C ALA A 11 -37.15 -22.36 -7.04
N THR A 12 -36.71 -22.48 -5.80
CA THR A 12 -37.46 -22.04 -4.61
C THR A 12 -36.64 -20.97 -3.89
N PRO A 13 -37.17 -19.75 -3.69
CA PRO A 13 -36.51 -18.72 -2.91
C PRO A 13 -36.67 -19.04 -1.42
N PHE A 14 -35.59 -19.50 -0.78
CA PHE A 14 -35.55 -19.68 0.67
C PHE A 14 -35.33 -18.32 1.33
N ILE A 15 -36.42 -17.56 1.50
CA ILE A 15 -36.46 -16.36 2.33
C ILE A 15 -36.61 -16.82 3.78
N LEU A 16 -35.53 -16.78 4.56
CA LEU A 16 -35.58 -16.89 6.02
C LEU A 16 -36.10 -15.55 6.60
N PRO A 17 -37.25 -15.52 7.30
CA PRO A 17 -37.67 -14.34 8.02
C PRO A 17 -37.12 -14.41 9.46
N GLY A 18 -36.34 -13.39 9.83
CA GLY A 18 -36.11 -13.07 11.24
C GLY A 18 -34.72 -13.40 11.77
N LEU A 19 -33.79 -12.44 11.67
CA LEU A 19 -32.89 -12.09 12.79
C LEU A 19 -32.16 -10.75 12.53
N TRP A 20 -32.91 -9.66 12.33
CA TRP A 20 -32.36 -8.30 12.40
C TRP A 20 -33.25 -7.42 13.28
N GLN A 21 -33.33 -7.76 14.56
CA GLN A 21 -33.68 -6.81 15.61
C GLN A 21 -32.59 -6.90 16.67
N ARG A 22 -31.53 -6.12 16.47
CA ARG A 22 -30.66 -5.75 17.57
C ARG A 22 -31.50 -4.87 18.50
N CYS A 23 -32.13 -5.49 19.50
CA CYS A 23 -32.67 -4.81 20.65
C CYS A 23 -31.54 -3.99 21.28
N THR A 24 -31.47 -2.71 20.90
CA THR A 24 -30.88 -1.73 21.79
C THR A 24 -31.80 -1.69 22.99
N LYS A 25 -31.44 -2.41 24.06
CA LYS A 25 -31.89 -2.05 25.40
C LYS A 25 -31.37 -0.62 25.61
N LYS A 26 -32.15 0.37 25.18
CA LYS A 26 -31.98 1.75 25.61
C LYS A 26 -32.10 1.68 27.13
N GLN A 27 -30.99 1.83 27.82
CA GLN A 27 -31.05 2.25 29.22
C GLN A 27 -31.96 3.48 29.27
N PRO A 28 -32.89 3.58 30.22
CA PRO A 28 -33.72 4.77 30.35
C PRO A 28 -32.79 5.99 30.47
N PRO A 29 -33.08 7.09 29.76
CA PRO A 29 -32.27 8.29 29.86
C PRO A 29 -32.24 8.74 31.31
N VAL A 30 -31.04 8.96 31.83
CA VAL A 30 -30.81 9.62 33.11
C VAL A 30 -31.64 10.91 33.14
N PRO A 31 -32.55 11.10 34.12
CA PRO A 31 -33.40 12.27 34.17
C PRO A 31 -32.55 13.47 34.62
N GLY A 32 -32.12 14.29 33.67
CA GLY A 32 -31.33 15.49 33.98
C GLY A 32 -30.57 16.06 32.80
N GLY A 33 -31.27 16.37 31.70
CA GLY A 33 -30.67 17.03 30.55
C GLY A 33 -31.69 17.22 29.43
N PHE A 34 -32.40 18.33 29.46
CA PHE A 34 -33.35 18.69 28.41
C PHE A 34 -32.60 19.00 27.11
N PHE A 35 -32.53 18.01 26.21
CA PHE A 35 -31.94 18.19 24.88
C PHE A 35 -32.91 18.98 24.00
N MET A 36 -32.81 20.31 24.06
CA MET A 36 -33.53 21.18 23.12
C MET A 36 -32.79 21.22 21.79
N PRO A 37 -33.37 20.76 20.68
CA PRO A 37 -32.76 20.94 19.36
C PRO A 37 -32.68 22.44 19.05
N ILE A 38 -31.50 22.90 18.64
CA ILE A 38 -31.31 24.29 18.18
C ILE A 38 -32.17 24.47 16.92
N LYS A 39 -33.31 25.13 17.06
CA LYS A 39 -34.27 25.37 15.97
C LYS A 39 -33.74 26.34 14.91
N ASP A 40 -32.86 27.25 15.33
CA ASP A 40 -32.24 28.27 14.50
C ASP A 40 -31.10 27.67 13.65
N PRO A 41 -31.20 27.72 12.30
CA PRO A 41 -30.21 27.09 11.42
C PRO A 41 -28.81 27.71 11.53
N ASP A 42 -28.71 29.02 11.82
CA ASP A 42 -27.43 29.71 11.93
C ASP A 42 -26.74 29.39 13.25
N LYS A 43 -27.49 29.31 14.35
CA LYS A 43 -26.97 28.86 15.65
C LYS A 43 -26.50 27.40 15.59
N ARG A 44 -27.22 26.55 14.85
CA ARG A 44 -26.78 25.16 14.61
C ARG A 44 -25.48 25.11 13.82
N LYS A 45 -25.34 25.92 12.76
CA LYS A 45 -24.12 26.01 11.95
C LYS A 45 -22.93 26.55 12.76
N ALA A 46 -23.14 27.53 13.63
CA ALA A 46 -22.12 28.06 14.53
C ALA A 46 -21.68 27.04 15.59
N ALA A 47 -22.63 26.30 16.19
CA ALA A 47 -22.32 25.22 17.13
C ALA A 47 -21.52 24.09 16.46
N GLN A 48 -21.92 23.70 15.24
CA GLN A 48 -21.20 22.71 14.44
C GLN A 48 -19.77 23.17 14.14
N ARG A 49 -19.58 24.42 13.69
CA ARG A 49 -18.24 25.01 13.45
C ARG A 49 -17.37 25.00 14.70
N LYS A 50 -17.91 25.33 15.87
CA LYS A 50 -17.19 25.26 17.15
C LYS A 50 -16.78 23.83 17.50
N ALA A 51 -17.68 22.86 17.29
CA ALA A 51 -17.39 21.45 17.52
C ALA A 51 -16.31 20.92 16.56
N ASP A 52 -16.36 21.31 15.29
CA ASP A 52 -15.39 20.90 14.28
C ASP A 52 -14.01 21.55 14.54
N ALA A 53 -13.98 22.82 14.96
CA ALA A 53 -12.75 23.48 15.39
C ALA A 53 -12.11 22.76 16.60
N LYS A 54 -12.90 22.32 17.58
CA LYS A 54 -12.40 21.56 18.74
C LYS A 54 -11.84 20.19 18.36
N ARG A 55 -12.34 19.58 17.29
CA ARG A 55 -11.94 18.25 16.80
C ARG A 55 -10.79 18.29 15.79
N LYS A 56 -10.51 19.46 15.21
CA LYS A 56 -9.46 19.64 14.19
C LYS A 56 -8.11 19.16 14.74
N GLY A 57 -7.44 18.28 13.99
CA GLY A 57 -6.12 17.72 14.34
C GLY A 57 -6.10 16.67 15.45
N LYS A 58 -7.25 16.28 16.01
CA LYS A 58 -7.34 15.26 17.09
C LYS A 58 -7.76 13.88 16.60
N ARG A 59 -8.08 13.77 15.32
CA ARG A 59 -8.63 12.57 14.70
C ARG A 59 -7.94 12.35 13.37
N THR A 60 -7.43 11.14 13.19
CA THR A 60 -6.79 10.72 11.94
C THR A 60 -7.23 9.30 11.59
N ARG A 61 -6.98 8.91 10.35
CA ARG A 61 -7.15 7.54 9.86
C ARG A 61 -5.94 6.66 10.16
N ASN A 62 -4.78 7.28 10.40
CA ASN A 62 -3.49 6.60 10.44
C ASN A 62 -2.89 6.72 11.83
N TRP A 63 -2.67 5.60 12.48
CA TRP A 63 -2.15 5.54 13.84
C TRP A 63 -1.07 4.47 13.93
N ALA A 64 -0.12 4.65 14.85
CA ALA A 64 0.84 3.60 15.16
C ALA A 64 0.99 3.40 16.67
N CYS A 65 1.37 2.19 17.06
CA CYS A 65 1.82 1.87 18.40
C CYS A 65 3.00 0.89 18.34
N LEU A 66 3.68 0.72 19.47
CA LEU A 66 4.71 -0.30 19.64
C LEU A 66 4.12 -1.50 20.38
N LEU A 67 4.44 -2.70 19.94
CA LEU A 67 4.05 -3.93 20.58
C LEU A 67 5.32 -4.68 21.00
N TYR A 68 5.53 -4.81 22.31
CA TYR A 68 6.64 -5.57 22.86
C TYR A 68 6.25 -7.04 22.99
N PRO A 69 7.05 -8.01 22.51
CA PRO A 69 6.73 -9.43 22.60
C PRO A 69 6.43 -9.90 24.03
N GLU A 70 7.08 -9.31 25.04
CA GLU A 70 6.90 -9.65 26.45
C GLU A 70 5.58 -9.17 27.07
N SER A 71 4.98 -8.10 26.53
CA SER A 71 3.71 -7.55 27.01
C SER A 71 2.55 -7.83 26.07
N ALA A 72 2.83 -8.36 24.88
CA ALA A 72 1.84 -8.64 23.87
C ALA A 72 0.87 -9.72 24.33
N ASN A 73 -0.41 -9.51 24.05
CA ASN A 73 -1.42 -10.55 24.21
C ASN A 73 -1.10 -11.72 23.28
N GLU A 74 -1.03 -12.97 23.76
CA GLU A 74 -0.72 -14.15 22.91
C GLU A 74 -1.57 -14.25 21.64
N ARG A 75 -2.81 -13.73 21.68
CA ARG A 75 -3.75 -13.72 20.56
C ARG A 75 -3.76 -12.42 19.75
N TRP A 76 -2.75 -11.56 19.88
CA TRP A 76 -2.72 -10.24 19.22
C TRP A 76 -2.93 -10.33 17.70
N GLN A 77 -2.36 -11.34 17.02
CA GLN A 77 -2.56 -11.56 15.58
C GLN A 77 -4.02 -11.88 15.24
N ALA A 78 -4.66 -12.74 16.06
CA ALA A 78 -6.06 -13.10 15.87
C ALA A 78 -6.96 -11.87 16.09
N ILE A 79 -6.68 -11.05 17.11
CA ILE A 79 -7.41 -9.81 17.37
C ILE A 79 -7.32 -8.87 16.16
N LEU A 80 -6.12 -8.66 15.60
CA LEU A 80 -5.92 -7.84 14.41
C LEU A 80 -6.68 -8.37 13.19
N SER A 81 -6.70 -9.70 13.01
CA SER A 81 -7.43 -10.35 11.92
C SER A 81 -8.95 -10.20 12.07
N GLU A 82 -9.48 -10.48 13.27
CA GLU A 82 -10.91 -10.38 13.59
C GLU A 82 -11.45 -8.95 13.44
N MET A 83 -10.64 -7.93 13.75
CA MET A 83 -11.00 -6.53 13.57
C MET A 83 -11.36 -6.16 12.12
N SER A 84 -10.84 -6.90 11.14
CA SER A 84 -11.05 -6.61 9.71
C SER A 84 -10.65 -5.18 9.32
N VAL A 85 -9.61 -4.65 9.97
CA VAL A 85 -9.03 -3.33 9.70
C VAL A 85 -7.70 -3.52 8.96
N LYS A 86 -7.43 -2.63 7.99
CA LYS A 86 -6.14 -2.61 7.31
C LYS A 86 -5.05 -2.26 8.31
N CYS A 87 -4.07 -3.15 8.47
CA CYS A 87 -2.98 -2.99 9.41
C CYS A 87 -1.71 -3.59 8.84
N PHE A 88 -0.58 -2.96 9.12
CA PHE A 88 0.75 -3.51 8.93
C PHE A 88 1.40 -3.74 10.29
N VAL A 89 2.17 -4.81 10.41
CA VAL A 89 3.07 -5.03 11.54
C VAL A 89 4.46 -5.24 10.97
N SER A 90 5.42 -4.45 11.47
CA SER A 90 6.82 -4.56 11.05
C SER A 90 7.37 -5.96 11.30
N PRO A 91 8.54 -6.29 10.74
CA PRO A 91 9.36 -7.36 11.26
C PRO A 91 9.69 -7.12 12.74
N LEU A 92 10.27 -8.10 13.42
CA LEU A 92 10.73 -7.90 14.78
C LEU A 92 11.94 -6.96 14.76
N HIS A 93 11.81 -5.78 15.37
CA HIS A 93 12.92 -4.83 15.51
C HIS A 93 13.78 -5.22 16.71
N ASP A 94 14.79 -6.05 16.48
CA ASP A 94 15.72 -6.56 17.50
C ASP A 94 17.16 -6.03 17.34
N LYS A 95 17.46 -5.31 16.25
CA LYS A 95 18.78 -4.76 15.93
C LYS A 95 18.84 -3.24 16.00
N ASP A 96 17.77 -2.62 16.50
CA ASP A 96 17.71 -1.18 16.65
C ASP A 96 18.64 -0.72 17.77
N VAL A 97 19.35 0.38 17.53
CA VAL A 97 20.23 1.01 18.52
C VAL A 97 19.74 2.42 18.83
N TRP A 98 19.96 2.86 20.06
CA TRP A 98 19.75 4.25 20.45
C TRP A 98 20.74 5.16 19.73
N SER A 99 20.25 6.33 19.29
CA SER A 99 21.05 7.37 18.63
C SER A 99 21.49 8.44 19.62
N ASP A 100 22.45 9.29 19.21
CA ASP A 100 22.89 10.44 20.01
C ASP A 100 21.72 11.40 20.36
N TYR A 101 20.73 11.51 19.47
CA TYR A 101 19.52 12.29 19.70
C TYR A 101 18.63 11.65 20.77
N ASP A 102 18.52 10.32 20.78
CA ASP A 102 17.72 9.62 21.79
C ASP A 102 18.34 9.78 23.19
N GLU A 103 19.67 9.83 23.29
CA GLU A 103 20.40 10.07 24.55
C GLU A 103 20.20 11.51 25.06
N ALA A 104 20.18 12.49 24.15
CA ALA A 104 19.93 13.88 24.48
C ALA A 104 18.52 14.09 25.06
N ASP A 105 17.53 13.36 24.55
CA ASP A 105 16.14 13.41 25.03
C ASP A 105 15.95 12.61 26.34
N ASN A 106 16.63 11.48 26.48
CA ASN A 106 16.61 10.66 27.69
C ASN A 106 18.00 10.08 27.99
N PRO A 107 18.69 10.52 29.07
CA PRO A 107 20.00 10.01 29.45
C PRO A 107 20.09 8.50 29.73
N GLU A 108 18.95 7.82 29.89
CA GLU A 108 18.91 6.35 30.00
C GLU A 108 19.11 5.65 28.64
N HIS A 109 18.80 6.32 27.53
CA HIS A 109 18.96 5.80 26.17
C HIS A 109 20.38 6.06 25.66
N LYS A 110 21.34 5.28 26.13
CA LYS A 110 22.76 5.45 25.74
C LYS A 110 22.97 5.20 24.25
N ALA A 111 23.58 6.13 23.54
CA ALA A 111 23.88 5.98 22.12
C ALA A 111 24.67 4.68 21.84
N GLY A 112 24.28 3.98 20.78
CA GLY A 112 24.86 2.69 20.39
C GLY A 112 24.41 1.49 21.21
N SER A 113 23.65 1.67 22.31
CA SER A 113 23.08 0.55 23.05
C SER A 113 21.80 0.01 22.38
N PRO A 114 21.53 -1.31 22.44
CA PRO A 114 20.38 -1.91 21.78
C PRO A 114 19.05 -1.48 22.41
N LYS A 115 18.05 -1.21 21.56
CA LYS A 115 16.67 -0.97 21.99
C LYS A 115 16.02 -2.30 22.38
N LYS A 116 14.97 -2.24 23.20
CA LYS A 116 14.13 -3.41 23.49
C LYS A 116 13.49 -3.92 22.21
N ALA A 117 13.42 -5.24 22.03
CA ALA A 117 12.82 -5.84 20.85
C ALA A 117 11.33 -5.48 20.76
N HIS A 118 10.87 -4.98 19.62
CA HIS A 118 9.50 -4.51 19.46
C HIS A 118 8.98 -4.67 18.03
N TYR A 119 7.67 -4.65 17.88
CA TYR A 119 7.00 -4.48 16.60
C TYR A 119 6.41 -3.07 16.51
N HIS A 120 6.52 -2.45 15.34
CA HIS A 120 5.71 -1.31 14.96
C HIS A 120 4.40 -1.81 14.36
N VAL A 121 3.27 -1.37 14.91
CA VAL A 121 1.94 -1.67 14.40
C VAL A 121 1.36 -0.40 13.79
N GLN A 122 1.03 -0.42 12.50
CA GLN A 122 0.42 0.69 11.78
C GLN A 122 -1.03 0.37 11.40
N PHE A 123 -1.97 1.16 11.90
CA PHE A 123 -3.39 1.08 11.57
C PHE A 123 -3.78 2.05 10.46
N LEU A 124 -4.59 1.57 9.50
CA LEU A 124 -5.10 2.33 8.36
C LEU A 124 -6.64 2.23 8.34
N PHE A 125 -7.29 3.08 9.13
CA PHE A 125 -8.75 3.05 9.27
C PHE A 125 -9.47 3.68 8.06
N SER A 126 -10.61 3.09 7.68
CA SER A 126 -11.50 3.65 6.65
C SER A 126 -12.11 5.00 7.04
N SER A 127 -12.22 5.26 8.34
CA SER A 127 -12.81 6.47 8.92
C SER A 127 -11.92 7.03 10.02
N VAL A 128 -11.98 8.34 10.23
CA VAL A 128 -11.16 9.03 11.24
C VAL A 128 -11.54 8.56 12.65
N LYS A 129 -10.54 8.12 13.41
CA LYS A 129 -10.65 7.69 14.82
C LYS A 129 -10.09 8.75 15.75
N THR A 130 -10.59 8.82 16.97
CA THR A 130 -9.96 9.59 18.06
C THR A 130 -8.85 8.77 18.70
N LYS A 131 -7.95 9.40 19.46
CA LYS A 131 -6.87 8.69 20.15
C LYS A 131 -7.41 7.60 21.08
N GLU A 132 -8.44 7.94 21.85
CA GLU A 132 -9.04 7.07 22.85
C GLU A 132 -9.61 5.78 22.20
N GLN A 133 -10.26 5.92 21.04
CA GLN A 133 -10.78 4.76 20.29
C GLN A 133 -9.69 3.79 19.82
N VAL A 134 -8.50 4.30 19.53
CA VAL A 134 -7.38 3.47 19.08
C VAL A 134 -6.57 2.95 20.27
N GLU A 135 -6.52 3.68 21.38
CA GLU A 135 -5.94 3.20 22.63
C GLU A 135 -6.71 2.01 23.20
N GLU A 136 -8.05 1.98 23.11
CA GLU A 136 -8.86 0.79 23.44
C GLU A 136 -8.49 -0.46 22.60
N ILE A 137 -7.98 -0.25 21.38
CA ILE A 137 -7.47 -1.33 20.53
C ILE A 137 -6.07 -1.72 21.00
N ALA A 138 -5.17 -0.75 21.21
CA ALA A 138 -3.81 -0.99 21.66
C ALA A 138 -3.75 -1.74 23.00
N GLU A 139 -4.63 -1.39 23.95
CA GLU A 139 -4.73 -2.05 25.25
C GLU A 139 -5.08 -3.54 25.09
N LYS A 140 -6.01 -3.89 24.19
CA LYS A 140 -6.36 -5.30 23.91
C LYS A 140 -5.20 -6.11 23.34
N LEU A 141 -4.32 -5.44 22.58
CA LEU A 141 -3.12 -6.05 22.01
C LEU A 141 -1.98 -6.17 23.03
N GLY A 142 -2.03 -5.44 24.14
CA GLY A 142 -0.88 -5.27 25.03
C GLY A 142 0.20 -4.33 24.47
N ALA A 143 -0.21 -3.39 23.60
CA ALA A 143 0.64 -2.41 22.95
C ALA A 143 0.75 -1.10 23.76
N THR A 144 1.73 -0.27 23.40
CA THR A 144 1.93 1.07 23.97
C THR A 144 0.90 2.08 23.47
N ASN A 145 0.98 3.31 24.02
CA ASN A 145 0.17 4.43 23.58
C ASN A 145 0.29 4.71 22.08
N CYS A 146 -0.84 5.00 21.43
CA CYS A 146 -0.86 5.29 20.01
C CYS A 146 -0.42 6.72 19.68
N ILE A 147 0.36 6.84 18.60
CA ILE A 147 0.76 8.12 17.99
C ILE A 147 0.02 8.33 16.67
N GLN A 148 -0.24 9.60 16.33
CA GLN A 148 -0.80 9.96 15.03
C GLN A 148 0.28 9.88 13.96
N ILE A 149 -0.09 9.34 12.79
CA ILE A 149 0.78 9.30 11.63
C ILE A 149 0.32 10.40 10.66
N GLU A 150 1.24 11.27 10.24
CA GLU A 150 0.99 12.30 9.26
C GLU A 150 0.94 11.73 7.84
N ASP A 151 2.00 11.02 7.44
CA ASP A 151 2.10 10.33 6.15
C ASP A 151 2.13 8.82 6.35
N ALA A 152 1.06 8.16 5.91
CA ALA A 152 0.92 6.72 6.05
C ALA A 152 1.95 5.94 5.24
N GLN A 153 2.27 6.39 4.03
CA GLN A 153 3.20 5.70 3.14
C GLN A 153 4.64 5.85 3.64
N ALA A 154 5.03 7.05 4.08
CA ALA A 154 6.33 7.27 4.69
C ALA A 154 6.51 6.40 5.95
N TYR A 155 5.49 6.31 6.80
CA TYR A 155 5.54 5.45 7.99
C TYR A 155 5.60 3.96 7.64
N ALA A 156 4.89 3.52 6.60
CA ALA A 156 4.95 2.14 6.14
C ALA A 156 6.36 1.77 5.66
N ARG A 157 7.05 2.66 4.94
CA ARG A 157 8.47 2.48 4.57
C ARG A 157 9.38 2.45 5.79
N TYR A 158 9.06 3.26 6.79
CA TYR A 158 9.79 3.30 8.05
C TYR A 158 9.68 1.99 8.85
N LEU A 159 8.62 1.19 8.68
CA LEU A 159 8.49 -0.14 9.31
C LEU A 159 9.64 -1.11 8.99
N CYS A 160 10.35 -0.90 7.88
CA CYS A 160 11.53 -1.68 7.53
C CYS A 160 12.80 -0.81 7.47
N HIS A 161 12.73 0.44 7.93
CA HIS A 161 13.80 1.45 7.81
C HIS A 161 14.32 1.68 6.39
N LEU A 162 13.43 1.58 5.39
CA LEU A 162 13.82 1.68 3.98
C LEU A 162 14.39 3.06 3.64
N GLY A 163 15.67 3.09 3.26
CA GLY A 163 16.38 4.32 2.92
C GLY A 163 16.85 5.15 4.12
N CYS A 164 16.84 4.59 5.34
CA CYS A 164 17.49 5.18 6.50
C CYS A 164 18.95 4.73 6.58
N LYS A 165 19.92 5.66 6.45
CA LYS A 165 21.36 5.32 6.46
C LYS A 165 21.88 4.83 7.80
N ASP A 166 21.29 5.32 8.89
CA ASP A 166 21.81 5.13 10.25
C ASP A 166 21.07 4.02 11.02
N LYS A 167 20.16 3.30 10.37
CA LYS A 167 19.31 2.27 10.99
C LYS A 167 19.45 0.94 10.26
N HIS A 168 19.25 -0.16 10.99
CA HIS A 168 19.22 -1.47 10.37
C HIS A 168 17.98 -1.59 9.47
N GLU A 169 18.20 -1.88 8.18
CA GLU A 169 17.14 -2.14 7.22
C GLU A 169 16.62 -3.58 7.40
N TYR A 170 15.31 -3.75 7.57
CA TYR A 170 14.67 -5.05 7.75
C TYR A 170 14.03 -5.53 6.44
N SER A 171 13.76 -6.84 6.35
CA SER A 171 13.13 -7.42 5.16
C SER A 171 11.67 -6.98 5.03
N THR A 172 11.30 -6.53 3.84
CA THR A 172 9.91 -6.16 3.52
C THR A 172 8.97 -7.36 3.43
N ASP A 173 9.51 -8.56 3.24
CA ASP A 173 8.73 -9.81 3.16
C ASP A 173 8.24 -10.29 4.53
N ASP A 174 8.90 -9.85 5.60
CA ASP A 174 8.56 -10.21 6.98
C ASP A 174 7.43 -9.31 7.56
N VAL A 175 6.93 -8.36 6.78
CA VAL A 175 5.81 -7.49 7.18
C VAL A 175 4.49 -8.26 7.16
N LEU A 176 3.84 -8.32 8.31
CA LEU A 176 2.52 -8.93 8.43
C LEU A 176 1.44 -7.95 7.96
N GLN A 177 0.48 -8.48 7.20
CA GLN A 177 -0.55 -7.70 6.51
C GLN A 177 -1.93 -8.19 6.93
N PHE A 178 -2.79 -7.27 7.37
CA PHE A 178 -4.15 -7.58 7.81
C PHE A 178 -5.18 -6.76 7.04
N GLY A 179 -6.41 -7.26 6.93
CA GLY A 179 -7.50 -6.54 6.26
C GLY A 179 -7.37 -6.44 4.73
N GLY A 180 -6.62 -7.36 4.11
CA GLY A 180 -6.48 -7.47 2.64
C GLY A 180 -5.67 -6.36 1.99
N ILE A 181 -4.81 -5.67 2.74
CA ILE A 181 -3.87 -4.69 2.21
C ILE A 181 -2.60 -5.39 1.68
N ASN A 182 -1.99 -4.82 0.65
CA ASN A 182 -0.70 -5.27 0.12
C ASN A 182 0.40 -4.26 0.50
N TYR A 183 1.44 -4.70 1.21
CA TYR A 183 2.53 -3.85 1.70
C TYR A 183 3.42 -3.36 0.57
N GLN A 184 3.84 -4.25 -0.33
CA GLN A 184 4.73 -3.93 -1.46
C GLN A 184 4.12 -2.85 -2.36
N GLU A 185 2.82 -2.95 -2.63
CA GLU A 185 2.05 -1.91 -3.33
C GLU A 185 2.06 -0.58 -2.60
N PHE A 186 1.94 -0.63 -1.28
CA PHE A 186 1.72 0.54 -0.46
C PHE A 186 2.99 1.38 -0.29
N ILE A 187 4.16 0.74 -0.20
CA ILE A 187 5.45 1.43 0.00
C ILE A 187 6.09 1.95 -1.29
N GLN A 188 5.59 1.50 -2.44
CA GLN A 188 6.14 1.85 -3.75
C GLN A 188 5.99 3.35 -4.04
N SER A 189 7.11 4.06 -4.20
CA SER A 189 7.10 5.47 -4.56
C SER A 189 6.99 5.66 -6.08
N THR A 190 6.50 6.83 -6.51
CA THR A 190 6.49 7.21 -7.93
C THR A 190 7.89 7.14 -8.56
N MET A 191 8.93 7.50 -7.79
CA MET A 191 10.31 7.44 -8.28
C MET A 191 10.81 6.00 -8.46
N ASP A 192 10.34 5.06 -7.62
CA ASP A 192 10.67 3.64 -7.77
C ASP A 192 10.07 3.08 -9.07
N VAL A 193 8.84 3.49 -9.41
CA VAL A 193 8.20 3.15 -10.68
C VAL A 193 8.99 3.71 -11.86
N VAL A 194 9.37 4.99 -11.82
CA VAL A 194 10.14 5.63 -12.91
C VAL A 194 11.48 4.93 -13.13
N LYS A 195 12.21 4.59 -12.05
CA LYS A 195 13.49 3.86 -12.14
C LYS A 195 13.32 2.49 -12.76
N ALA A 196 12.31 1.74 -12.32
CA ALA A 196 12.00 0.42 -12.88
C ALA A 196 11.63 0.48 -14.37
N ILE A 197 10.88 1.51 -14.78
CA ILE A 197 10.54 1.75 -16.19
C ILE A 197 11.81 2.06 -16.99
N ALA A 198 12.65 2.98 -16.52
CA ALA A 198 13.91 3.33 -17.16
C ALA A 198 14.86 2.12 -17.28
N GLU A 199 14.92 1.27 -16.26
CA GLU A 199 15.70 0.03 -16.28
C GLU A 199 15.21 -0.95 -17.36
N MET A 200 13.89 -1.07 -17.54
CA MET A 200 13.30 -1.87 -18.61
C MET A 200 13.54 -1.27 -19.99
N GLU A 201 13.58 0.07 -20.12
CA GLU A 201 13.90 0.77 -21.38
C GLU A 201 15.33 0.51 -21.82
N VAL A 202 16.30 0.73 -20.91
CA VAL A 202 17.72 0.47 -21.15
C VAL A 202 17.93 -0.98 -21.59
N TRP A 203 17.29 -1.94 -20.92
CA TRP A 203 17.39 -3.34 -21.33
C TRP A 203 16.82 -3.59 -22.74
N CYS A 204 15.69 -2.95 -23.09
CA CYS A 204 15.13 -3.09 -24.45
C CYS A 204 16.07 -2.53 -25.52
N GLU A 205 16.70 -1.38 -25.25
CA GLU A 205 17.68 -0.75 -26.14
C GLU A 205 18.92 -1.64 -26.31
N GLU A 206 19.52 -2.09 -25.21
CA GLU A 206 20.72 -2.94 -25.21
C GLU A 206 20.50 -4.28 -25.94
N GLN A 207 19.30 -4.86 -25.81
CA GLN A 207 18.96 -6.14 -26.43
C GLN A 207 18.30 -6.00 -27.82
N GLY A 208 18.07 -4.78 -28.29
CA GLY A 208 17.35 -4.51 -29.55
C GLY A 208 15.93 -5.09 -29.55
N VAL A 209 15.27 -5.13 -28.39
CA VAL A 209 13.92 -5.69 -28.24
C VAL A 209 12.91 -4.58 -28.43
N THR A 210 12.11 -4.66 -29.49
CA THR A 210 10.97 -3.76 -29.75
C THR A 210 9.62 -4.42 -29.48
N SER A 211 9.61 -5.69 -29.08
CA SER A 211 8.39 -6.45 -28.80
C SER A 211 8.02 -6.42 -27.32
N TYR A 212 6.88 -5.81 -27.00
CA TYR A 212 6.34 -5.79 -25.63
C TYR A 212 6.11 -7.21 -25.07
N ALA A 213 5.77 -8.18 -25.94
CA ALA A 213 5.61 -9.57 -25.52
C ALA A 213 6.93 -10.20 -25.08
N ARG A 214 8.03 -9.87 -25.77
CA ARG A 214 9.38 -10.36 -25.44
C ARG A 214 9.89 -9.73 -24.15
N LEU A 215 9.70 -8.42 -23.97
CA LEU A 215 9.96 -7.75 -22.70
C LEU A 215 9.16 -8.40 -21.56
N SER A 216 7.85 -8.60 -21.74
CA SER A 216 6.99 -9.21 -20.73
C SER A 216 7.41 -10.64 -20.36
N ALA A 217 7.87 -11.43 -21.32
CA ALA A 217 8.39 -12.77 -21.07
C ALA A 217 9.68 -12.74 -20.24
N TYR A 218 10.64 -11.89 -20.62
CA TYR A 218 11.89 -11.70 -19.89
C TYR A 218 11.66 -11.24 -18.45
N VAL A 219 10.86 -10.20 -18.26
CA VAL A 219 10.59 -9.66 -16.93
C VAL A 219 9.89 -10.70 -16.05
N ARG A 220 9.00 -11.52 -16.62
CA ARG A 220 8.33 -12.57 -15.85
C ARG A 220 9.28 -13.68 -15.39
N SER A 221 10.28 -14.04 -16.19
CA SER A 221 11.21 -15.13 -15.86
C SER A 221 12.41 -14.67 -15.03
N GLU A 222 13.04 -13.56 -15.42
CA GLU A 222 14.31 -13.12 -14.83
C GLU A 222 14.16 -12.02 -13.79
N ARG A 223 13.12 -11.18 -13.89
CA ARG A 223 12.91 -9.99 -13.06
C ARG A 223 11.50 -9.88 -12.50
N PRO A 224 11.06 -10.87 -11.69
CA PRO A 224 9.71 -10.88 -11.13
C PRO A 224 9.40 -9.66 -10.26
N ASP A 225 10.44 -9.02 -9.70
CA ASP A 225 10.39 -7.74 -9.00
C ASP A 225 9.83 -6.60 -9.86
N LEU A 226 10.22 -6.55 -11.14
CA LEU A 226 9.76 -5.54 -12.10
C LEU A 226 8.43 -5.93 -12.78
N TYR A 227 8.05 -7.22 -12.76
CA TYR A 227 6.89 -7.72 -13.50
C TYR A 227 5.60 -7.03 -13.12
N ARG A 228 5.41 -6.81 -11.83
CA ARG A 228 4.26 -6.06 -11.31
C ARG A 228 4.22 -4.65 -11.88
N ILE A 229 5.36 -3.95 -11.89
CA ILE A 229 5.47 -2.57 -12.37
C ILE A 229 5.14 -2.51 -13.85
N LEU A 230 5.67 -3.45 -14.64
CA LEU A 230 5.36 -3.59 -16.05
C LEU A 230 3.85 -3.75 -16.31
N VAL A 231 3.18 -4.61 -15.55
CA VAL A 231 1.74 -4.88 -15.74
C VAL A 231 0.89 -3.62 -15.50
N PHE A 232 1.18 -2.84 -14.47
CA PHE A 232 0.35 -1.68 -14.10
C PHE A 232 0.80 -0.36 -14.73
N ASN A 233 2.09 -0.22 -15.08
CA ASN A 233 2.69 1.03 -15.56
C ASN A 233 3.35 0.92 -16.96
N GLY A 234 3.32 -0.26 -17.59
CA GLY A 234 3.99 -0.53 -18.87
C GLY A 234 3.40 0.17 -20.09
N ARG A 235 2.42 1.07 -19.92
CA ARG A 235 1.86 1.83 -21.05
C ARG A 235 2.93 2.69 -21.73
N HIS A 236 3.79 3.34 -20.94
CA HIS A 236 4.90 4.14 -21.46
C HIS A 236 5.86 3.29 -22.30
N LEU A 237 6.33 2.18 -21.72
CA LEU A 237 7.18 1.20 -22.41
C LEU A 237 6.58 0.74 -23.75
N LYS A 238 5.27 0.46 -23.78
CA LYS A 238 4.60 0.06 -25.03
C LYS A 238 4.70 1.14 -26.11
N ASP A 239 4.62 2.41 -25.74
CA ASP A 239 4.69 3.52 -26.69
C ASP A 239 6.14 3.79 -27.13
N VAL A 240 7.13 3.64 -26.23
CA VAL A 240 8.58 3.69 -26.55
C VAL A 240 8.96 2.58 -27.52
N LEU A 241 8.58 1.33 -27.25
CA LEU A 241 8.92 0.19 -28.10
C LEU A 241 8.34 0.30 -29.52
N LYS A 242 7.15 0.91 -29.66
CA LYS A 242 6.57 1.21 -30.96
C LYS A 242 7.34 2.29 -31.71
N ALA A 243 7.84 3.30 -31.00
CA ALA A 243 8.68 4.32 -31.61
C ALA A 243 9.98 3.71 -32.12
N MET A 244 10.65 2.90 -31.29
CA MET A 244 11.85 2.14 -31.69
C MET A 244 11.60 1.25 -32.92
N GLU A 245 10.47 0.53 -32.96
CA GLU A 245 10.11 -0.30 -34.12
C GLU A 245 9.89 0.54 -35.39
N TRP A 246 9.29 1.73 -35.24
CA TRP A 246 9.05 2.64 -36.36
C TRP A 246 10.36 3.24 -36.90
N GLU A 247 11.25 3.68 -36.01
CA GLU A 247 12.58 4.21 -36.38
C GLU A 247 13.41 3.14 -37.10
N ALA A 248 13.49 1.93 -36.55
CA ALA A 248 14.21 0.81 -37.19
C ALA A 248 13.66 0.45 -38.58
N LYS A 249 12.34 0.56 -38.79
CA LYS A 249 11.73 0.36 -40.12
C LYS A 249 12.11 1.45 -41.10
N LYS A 250 12.22 2.71 -40.63
CA LYS A 250 12.60 3.85 -41.46
C LYS A 250 14.04 3.75 -41.91
N GLU A 251 14.96 3.46 -40.98
CA GLU A 251 16.36 3.22 -41.30
C GLU A 251 16.53 2.07 -42.31
N ALA A 252 15.83 0.95 -42.11
CA ALA A 252 15.89 -0.18 -43.04
C ALA A 252 15.30 0.12 -44.43
N GLU A 253 14.35 1.05 -44.53
CA GLU A 253 13.78 1.52 -45.79
C GLU A 253 14.78 2.44 -46.54
N GLU A 254 15.42 3.35 -45.82
CA GLU A 254 16.47 4.25 -46.33
C GLU A 254 17.71 3.47 -46.80
N ASP A 255 18.17 2.51 -46.00
CA ASP A 255 19.26 1.60 -46.36
C ASP A 255 18.93 0.80 -47.61
N ARG A 256 17.70 0.28 -47.72
CA ARG A 256 17.27 -0.46 -48.92
C ARG A 256 17.23 0.45 -50.15
N SER A 257 16.75 1.68 -50.01
CA SER A 257 16.69 2.65 -51.11
C SER A 257 18.08 3.01 -51.60
N SER A 258 19.01 3.33 -50.70
CA SER A 258 20.39 3.67 -51.05
C SER A 258 21.14 2.52 -51.72
N LEU A 259 20.92 1.29 -51.26
CA LEU A 259 21.47 0.07 -51.90
C LEU A 259 20.94 -0.11 -53.32
N MET A 260 19.65 0.12 -53.54
CA MET A 260 19.04 0.01 -54.88
C MET A 260 19.57 1.08 -55.83
N GLU A 261 19.74 2.32 -55.36
CA GLU A 261 20.33 3.41 -56.14
C GLU A 261 21.79 3.12 -56.55
N ALA A 262 22.61 2.63 -55.62
CA ALA A 262 23.99 2.24 -55.89
C ALA A 262 24.07 1.10 -56.94
N LEU A 263 23.16 0.12 -56.87
CA LEU A 263 23.08 -0.98 -57.84
C LEU A 263 22.66 -0.49 -59.23
N THR A 264 21.76 0.50 -59.32
CA THR A 264 21.37 1.10 -60.60
C THR A 264 22.53 1.86 -61.25
N LEU A 265 23.23 2.70 -60.49
CA LEU A 265 24.39 3.46 -60.99
C LEU A 265 25.53 2.54 -61.44
N GLY A 266 25.81 1.46 -60.71
CA GLY A 266 26.83 0.48 -61.10
C GLY A 266 26.52 -0.27 -62.40
N ARG A 267 25.24 -0.53 -62.69
CA ARG A 267 24.79 -1.15 -63.95
C ARG A 267 24.87 -0.20 -65.14
N GLU A 268 24.66 1.09 -64.92
CA GLU A 268 24.81 2.11 -65.96
C GLU A 268 26.29 2.35 -66.29
N ALA A 269 27.18 2.31 -65.30
CA ALA A 269 28.63 2.48 -65.51
C ALA A 269 29.32 1.29 -66.22
N THR A 270 28.64 0.14 -66.34
CA THR A 270 29.17 -1.07 -67.00
C THR A 270 28.59 -1.32 -68.40
N ARG A 271 27.71 -0.44 -68.88
CA ARG A 271 27.22 -0.40 -70.26
C ARG A 271 28.03 0.59 -71.10
#